data_AF-A0A443R6W5-F1
#
_entry.id   AF-A0A443R6W5-F1
#
_cell.length_a   1.000
_cell.length_b   1.000
_cell.length_c   1.000
_cell.angle_alpha   90.00
_cell.angle_beta   90.00
_cell.angle_gamma   90.00
#
_symmetry.space_group_name_H-M   'P 1'
#
loop_
_entity.id
_entity.type
_entity.pdbx_description
1 polymer ?
#
loop_
_entity_poly.entity_id
_entity_poly.type
_entity_poly.pdbx_seq_one_letter_code
_entity_poly.pdbx_strand_id
1 'polypeptide(L)'
;YLTGSVYKDYLLLRNGFPAESVANGSVIIVKTHEWGSYTRRQFDRAILLIRNPFKTLLAEFNRRAAGHLAHASPDRYLKGKGWKDFAVSQVTAWSRFTLDWLNFTGPLLILRYEDVVNDIENQLYKMFAFLNVTVRPEMIKCVIANRDGVFKRPPRLLPFDPFSASLGNYSLRKFVERQRVIVYEAIKRVQNSANYTNYFREMFRTTRASTRHLKNVINVISSFVGDNTADNSTTDSDISFALFTPSYPLLSTNAAETRHLHPREIN
;
A
#
# COMPACT_ATOMS: atom_id res chain seq x y z
N TYR A 1 -12.89 10.62 -6.18
CA TYR A 1 -12.41 10.35 -4.81
C TYR A 1 -10.94 10.59 -4.86
N LEU A 2 -10.43 11.38 -3.92
CA LEU A 2 -8.99 11.53 -3.77
C LEU A 2 -8.47 10.45 -2.82
N THR A 3 -7.20 10.10 -2.99
CA THR A 3 -6.48 9.17 -2.12
C THR A 3 -5.43 9.98 -1.37
N GLY A 4 -5.46 9.88 -0.05
CA GLY A 4 -4.64 10.67 0.85
C GLY A 4 -3.46 9.90 1.42
N SER A 5 -2.64 10.60 2.19
CA SER A 5 -1.44 10.09 2.84
C SER A 5 -1.25 10.83 4.16
N VAL A 6 -0.77 10.15 5.20
CA VAL A 6 -0.32 10.82 6.43
C VAL A 6 1.00 11.60 6.21
N TYR A 7 1.66 11.38 5.07
CA TYR A 7 2.89 12.04 4.69
C TYR A 7 2.64 13.13 3.65
N LYS A 8 3.62 14.03 3.52
CA LYS A 8 3.67 15.03 2.46
C LYS A 8 4.90 14.82 1.59
N ASP A 9 4.77 13.99 0.56
CA ASP A 9 5.81 13.85 -0.46
C ASP A 9 5.57 14.88 -1.58
N TYR A 10 6.47 15.86 -1.69
CA TYR A 10 6.34 16.93 -2.70
C TYR A 10 6.47 16.43 -4.14
N LEU A 11 7.21 15.34 -4.38
CA LEU A 11 7.32 14.75 -5.71
C LEU A 11 6.02 14.05 -6.08
N LEU A 12 5.42 13.29 -5.15
CA LEU A 12 4.09 12.69 -5.38
C LEU A 12 3.02 13.78 -5.58
N LEU A 13 2.99 14.79 -4.70
CA LEU A 13 2.02 15.88 -4.77
C LEU A 13 2.02 16.58 -6.13
N ARG A 14 3.21 16.87 -6.68
CA ARG A 14 3.37 17.53 -7.98
C ARG A 14 3.05 16.63 -9.18
N ASN A 15 3.01 15.32 -9.00
CA ASN A 15 2.88 14.34 -10.08
C ASN A 15 1.63 13.45 -9.94
N GLY A 16 0.52 14.02 -9.48
CA GLY A 16 -0.80 13.36 -9.54
C GLY A 16 -1.34 12.82 -8.22
N PHE A 17 -0.74 13.16 -7.08
CA PHE A 17 -1.25 12.82 -5.74
C PHE A 17 -1.70 14.07 -4.98
N PRO A 18 -2.81 14.73 -5.41
CA PRO A 18 -3.21 16.05 -4.90
C PRO A 18 -3.65 16.07 -3.43
N ALA A 19 -3.84 14.90 -2.80
CA ALA A 19 -4.26 14.76 -1.41
C ALA A 19 -3.17 14.19 -0.50
N GLU A 20 -1.88 14.30 -0.89
CA GLU A 20 -0.78 14.15 0.08
C GLU A 20 -1.03 15.06 1.30
N SER A 21 -0.71 14.56 2.50
CA SER A 21 -1.00 15.20 3.79
C SER A 21 -2.48 15.34 4.16
N VAL A 22 -3.39 14.71 3.42
CA VAL A 22 -4.82 14.65 3.77
C VAL A 22 -5.16 13.27 4.36
N ALA A 23 -5.56 13.26 5.63
CA ALA A 23 -5.89 12.04 6.37
C ALA A 23 -7.28 12.08 7.03
N ASN A 24 -8.21 12.87 6.48
CA ASN A 24 -9.58 13.04 7.00
C ASN A 24 -10.63 12.51 6.00
N GLY A 25 -11.92 12.59 6.37
CA GLY A 25 -13.04 12.05 5.57
C GLY A 25 -13.21 12.62 4.16
N SER A 26 -12.39 13.57 3.70
CA SER A 26 -12.40 14.05 2.31
C SER A 26 -11.73 13.09 1.30
N VAL A 27 -11.00 12.08 1.79
CA VAL A 27 -10.37 11.04 0.96
C VAL A 27 -10.99 9.68 1.18
N ILE A 28 -11.04 8.86 0.13
CA ILE A 28 -11.56 7.48 0.21
C ILE A 28 -10.61 6.55 0.94
N ILE A 29 -9.32 6.87 0.92
CA ILE A 29 -8.28 6.01 1.45
C ILE A 29 -7.09 6.84 1.90
N VAL A 30 -6.44 6.45 2.99
CA VAL A 30 -5.22 7.08 3.51
C VAL A 30 -4.08 6.07 3.51
N LYS A 31 -2.97 6.40 2.86
CA LYS A 31 -1.70 5.66 2.92
C LYS A 31 -1.01 5.96 4.26
N THR A 32 -0.60 4.92 5.00
CA THR A 32 0.31 5.07 6.15
C THR A 32 1.25 3.88 6.33
N HIS A 33 2.39 4.16 6.97
CA HIS A 33 3.33 3.17 7.51
C HIS A 33 3.39 3.18 9.04
N GLU A 34 2.58 4.01 9.66
CA GLU A 34 2.44 4.02 11.11
C GLU A 34 1.76 2.74 11.57
N TRP A 35 2.05 2.35 12.80
CA TRP A 35 1.53 1.15 13.43
C TRP A 35 1.41 1.38 14.94
N GLY A 36 0.71 0.48 15.61
CA GLY A 36 0.38 0.59 17.01
C GLY A 36 -1.09 0.93 17.22
N SER A 37 -1.57 0.65 18.43
CA SER A 37 -3.01 0.71 18.74
C SER A 37 -3.61 2.10 18.54
N TYR A 38 -2.85 3.18 18.76
CA TYR A 38 -3.30 4.56 18.55
C TYR A 38 -3.62 4.82 17.07
N THR A 39 -2.68 4.53 16.16
CA THR A 39 -2.88 4.66 14.72
C THR A 39 -4.04 3.79 14.24
N ARG A 40 -4.10 2.52 14.67
CA ARG A 40 -5.14 1.58 14.23
C ARG A 40 -6.56 2.06 14.57
N ARG A 41 -6.76 2.72 15.72
CA ARG A 41 -8.08 3.21 16.15
C ARG A 41 -8.61 4.40 15.33
N GLN A 42 -7.81 5.00 14.46
CA GLN A 42 -8.23 6.15 13.63
C GLN A 42 -9.00 5.72 12.36
N PHE A 43 -9.12 4.42 12.11
CA PHE A 43 -9.66 3.87 10.87
C PHE A 43 -10.76 2.85 11.13
N ASP A 44 -11.82 2.92 10.33
CA ASP A 44 -12.95 1.99 10.43
C ASP A 44 -12.70 0.69 9.67
N ARG A 45 -11.88 0.73 8.61
CA ARG A 45 -11.47 -0.44 7.83
C ARG A 45 -10.05 -0.31 7.32
N ALA A 46 -9.42 -1.45 7.07
CA ALA A 46 -8.01 -1.56 6.72
C ALA A 46 -7.79 -2.45 5.50
N ILE A 47 -7.01 -1.99 4.53
CA ILE A 47 -6.39 -2.85 3.51
C ILE A 47 -4.92 -2.97 3.88
N LEU A 48 -4.45 -4.18 4.19
CA LEU A 48 -3.04 -4.50 4.45
C LEU A 48 -2.42 -5.08 3.18
N LEU A 49 -1.59 -4.29 2.50
CA LEU A 49 -0.82 -4.70 1.33
C LEU A 49 0.57 -5.17 1.77
N ILE A 50 0.82 -6.47 1.64
CA ILE A 50 2.08 -7.11 2.00
C ILE A 50 2.85 -7.56 0.77
N ARG A 51 4.16 -7.34 0.76
CA ARG A 51 5.06 -7.83 -0.29
C ARG A 51 6.07 -8.83 0.28
N ASN A 52 6.61 -9.69 -0.57
CA ASN A 52 7.71 -10.57 -0.21
C ASN A 52 8.86 -9.77 0.44
N PRO A 53 9.32 -10.17 1.65
CA PRO A 53 10.28 -9.37 2.42
C PRO A 53 11.64 -9.24 1.72
N PHE A 54 12.07 -10.21 0.91
CA PHE A 54 13.32 -10.07 0.15
C PHE A 54 13.23 -8.95 -0.89
N LYS A 55 12.11 -8.88 -1.64
CA LYS A 55 11.88 -7.80 -2.63
C LYS A 55 11.71 -6.45 -1.96
N THR A 56 10.95 -6.41 -0.87
CA THR A 56 10.79 -5.25 0.03
C THR A 56 12.12 -4.66 0.49
N LEU A 57 13.04 -5.48 1.00
CA LEU A 57 14.31 -5.03 1.54
C LEU A 57 15.19 -4.38 0.47
N LEU A 58 15.31 -5.03 -0.69
CA LEU A 58 16.11 -4.50 -1.80
C LEU A 58 15.56 -3.16 -2.29
N ALA A 59 14.24 -3.07 -2.42
CA ALA A 59 13.64 -1.89 -2.99
C ALA A 59 13.68 -0.68 -2.05
N GLU A 60 13.50 -0.89 -0.74
CA GLU A 60 13.69 0.15 0.29
C GLU A 60 15.15 0.58 0.39
N PHE A 61 16.11 -0.35 0.30
CA PHE A 61 17.52 0.02 0.34
C PHE A 61 17.91 0.88 -0.85
N ASN A 62 17.47 0.50 -2.05
CA ASN A 62 17.61 1.32 -3.25
C ASN A 62 16.95 2.69 -3.05
N ARG A 63 15.75 2.75 -2.47
CA ARG A 63 15.05 4.02 -2.19
C ARG A 63 15.86 4.92 -1.26
N ARG A 64 16.39 4.39 -0.16
CA ARG A 64 17.18 5.18 0.81
C ARG A 64 18.55 5.57 0.30
N ALA A 65 19.19 4.71 -0.49
CA ALA A 65 20.56 4.93 -0.94
C ALA A 65 20.65 5.77 -2.22
N ALA A 66 19.60 5.80 -3.04
CA ALA A 66 19.63 6.44 -4.37
C ALA A 66 18.35 7.24 -4.72
N GLY A 67 17.34 7.26 -3.85
CA GLY A 67 16.06 7.93 -4.12
C GLY A 67 15.02 7.03 -4.80
N HIS A 68 13.85 7.59 -5.12
CA HIS A 68 12.70 6.81 -5.61
C HIS A 68 13.00 6.00 -6.87
N LEU A 69 13.64 6.63 -7.86
CA LEU A 69 13.80 6.06 -9.21
C LEU A 69 15.17 5.44 -9.52
N ALA A 70 16.13 5.51 -8.59
CA ALA A 70 17.48 5.00 -8.82
C ALA A 70 17.81 3.81 -7.91
N HIS A 71 18.94 3.16 -8.21
CA HIS A 71 19.44 2.00 -7.46
C HIS A 71 20.68 2.36 -6.67
N ALA A 72 20.82 1.74 -5.50
CA ALA A 72 22.07 1.77 -4.77
C ALA A 72 23.19 1.20 -5.64
N SER A 73 24.39 1.77 -5.56
CA SER A 73 25.55 1.17 -6.23
C SER A 73 25.87 -0.20 -5.59
N PRO A 74 26.43 -1.16 -6.36
CA PRO A 74 26.87 -2.46 -5.85
C PRO A 74 27.70 -2.35 -4.57
N ASP A 75 28.60 -1.37 -4.52
CA ASP A 75 29.45 -1.05 -3.37
C ASP A 75 28.67 -0.80 -2.08
N ARG A 76 27.46 -0.24 -2.14
CA ARG A 76 26.64 0.02 -0.95
C ARG A 76 26.12 -1.27 -0.32
N TYR A 77 25.96 -2.33 -1.11
CA TYR A 77 25.59 -3.65 -0.60
C TYR A 77 26.79 -4.40 -0.02
N LEU A 78 27.96 -4.23 -0.61
CA LEU A 78 29.16 -5.02 -0.31
C LEU A 78 30.05 -4.40 0.77
N LYS A 79 30.10 -3.06 0.87
CA LYS A 79 31.03 -2.37 1.78
C LYS A 79 30.42 -2.17 3.18
N GLY A 80 31.18 -2.58 4.19
CA GLY A 80 30.85 -2.36 5.60
C GLY A 80 29.63 -3.16 6.08
N LYS A 81 29.02 -2.71 7.18
CA LYS A 81 27.82 -3.35 7.75
C LYS A 81 26.51 -2.74 7.24
N GLY A 82 26.57 -1.76 6.33
CA GLY A 82 25.44 -0.92 5.94
C GLY A 82 24.22 -1.69 5.46
N TRP A 83 24.38 -2.57 4.46
CA TRP A 83 23.28 -3.40 3.98
C TRP A 83 22.83 -4.45 5.00
N LYS A 84 23.77 -5.10 5.68
CA LYS A 84 23.47 -6.17 6.65
C LYS A 84 22.63 -5.67 7.82
N ASP A 85 23.07 -4.59 8.47
CA ASP A 85 22.39 -4.01 9.63
C ASP A 85 21.06 -3.39 9.20
N PHE A 86 21.01 -2.77 8.02
CA PHE A 86 19.78 -2.31 7.40
C PHE A 86 18.79 -3.48 7.21
N ALA A 87 19.22 -4.58 6.58
CA ALA A 87 18.32 -5.68 6.24
C ALA A 87 17.74 -6.35 7.49
N VAL A 88 18.55 -6.55 8.53
CA VAL A 88 18.10 -7.07 9.84
C VAL A 88 17.08 -6.14 10.49
N SER A 89 17.37 -4.83 10.53
CA SER A 89 16.47 -3.83 11.12
C SER A 89 15.14 -3.76 10.35
N GLN A 90 15.22 -3.65 9.02
CA GLN A 90 14.05 -3.44 8.18
C GLN A 90 13.15 -4.67 8.07
N VAL A 91 13.70 -5.89 8.05
CA VAL A 91 12.85 -7.09 8.06
C VAL A 91 12.16 -7.28 9.41
N THR A 92 12.82 -6.87 10.50
CA THR A 92 12.21 -6.87 11.83
C THR A 92 11.07 -5.84 11.90
N ALA A 93 11.29 -4.64 11.35
CA ALA A 93 10.26 -3.61 11.25
C ALA A 93 9.07 -4.06 10.39
N TRP A 94 9.34 -4.67 9.22
CA TRP A 94 8.33 -5.26 8.34
C TRP A 94 7.47 -6.31 9.06
N SER A 95 8.11 -7.19 9.83
CA SER A 95 7.45 -8.22 10.61
C SER A 95 6.57 -7.60 11.70
N ARG A 96 7.10 -6.68 12.50
CA ARG A 96 6.36 -5.98 13.58
C ARG A 96 5.18 -5.19 13.05
N PHE A 97 5.38 -4.42 11.98
CA PHE A 97 4.33 -3.66 11.31
C PHE A 97 3.18 -4.58 10.89
N THR A 98 3.52 -5.67 10.18
CA THR A 98 2.50 -6.59 9.66
C THR A 98 1.75 -7.26 10.82
N LEU A 99 2.47 -7.79 11.81
CA LEU A 99 1.86 -8.46 12.96
C LEU A 99 0.97 -7.51 13.79
N ASP A 100 1.34 -6.24 13.93
CA ASP A 100 0.47 -5.27 14.62
C ASP A 100 -0.82 -5.00 13.84
N TRP A 101 -0.73 -4.81 12.52
CA TRP A 101 -1.91 -4.59 11.67
C TRP A 101 -2.84 -5.81 11.57
N LEU A 102 -2.31 -7.03 11.74
CA LEU A 102 -3.15 -8.23 11.88
C LEU A 102 -4.03 -8.22 13.15
N ASN A 103 -3.74 -7.36 14.13
CA ASN A 103 -4.58 -7.15 15.32
C ASN A 103 -5.65 -6.06 15.12
N PHE A 104 -5.83 -5.54 13.89
CA PHE A 104 -6.89 -4.58 13.59
C PHE A 104 -8.27 -5.19 13.90
N THR A 105 -9.10 -4.47 14.65
CA THR A 105 -10.37 -4.98 15.18
C THR A 105 -11.54 -4.76 14.22
N GLY A 106 -11.41 -3.84 13.26
CA GLY A 106 -12.41 -3.63 12.21
C GLY A 106 -12.20 -4.57 11.01
N PRO A 107 -12.99 -4.38 9.93
CA PRO A 107 -12.78 -5.10 8.69
C PRO A 107 -11.37 -4.93 8.14
N LEU A 108 -10.70 -6.06 7.88
CA LEU A 108 -9.33 -6.11 7.36
C LEU A 108 -9.31 -6.89 6.04
N LEU A 109 -8.90 -6.25 4.96
CA LEU A 109 -8.58 -6.88 3.69
C LEU A 109 -7.07 -7.09 3.58
N ILE A 110 -6.63 -8.34 3.52
CA ILE A 110 -5.20 -8.66 3.31
C ILE A 110 -4.98 -8.94 1.82
N LEU A 111 -4.02 -8.23 1.22
CA LEU A 111 -3.60 -8.37 -0.18
C LEU A 111 -2.11 -8.63 -0.25
N ARG A 112 -1.68 -9.55 -1.12
CA ARG A 112 -0.26 -9.67 -1.46
C ARG A 112 0.03 -8.85 -2.70
N TYR A 113 1.11 -8.08 -2.67
CA TYR A 113 1.60 -7.31 -3.81
C TYR A 113 1.70 -8.18 -5.07
N GLU A 114 2.23 -9.39 -4.93
CA GLU A 114 2.40 -10.32 -6.04
C GLU A 114 1.06 -10.70 -6.69
N ASP A 115 -0.02 -10.80 -5.90
CA ASP A 115 -1.35 -11.10 -6.44
C ASP A 115 -1.95 -9.88 -7.15
N VAL A 116 -1.68 -8.67 -6.65
CA VAL A 116 -2.13 -7.42 -7.31
C VAL A 116 -1.42 -7.22 -8.64
N VAL A 117 -0.13 -7.54 -8.70
CA VAL A 117 0.62 -7.52 -9.95
C VAL A 117 0.08 -8.54 -10.96
N ASN A 118 -0.09 -9.79 -10.52
CA ASN A 118 -0.46 -10.88 -11.41
C ASN A 118 -1.91 -10.76 -11.92
N ASP A 119 -2.80 -10.22 -11.09
CA ASP A 119 -4.24 -10.15 -11.37
C ASP A 119 -4.82 -8.81 -10.89
N ILE A 120 -4.29 -7.73 -11.47
CA ILE A 120 -4.66 -6.36 -11.08
C ILE A 120 -6.17 -6.11 -11.19
N GLU A 121 -6.84 -6.65 -12.21
CA GLU A 121 -8.27 -6.44 -12.42
C GLU A 121 -9.10 -6.99 -11.26
N ASN A 122 -8.91 -8.27 -10.90
CA ASN A 122 -9.68 -8.87 -9.82
C ASN A 122 -9.28 -8.32 -8.45
N GLN A 123 -8.00 -8.01 -8.23
CA GLN A 123 -7.58 -7.36 -6.97
C GLN A 123 -8.17 -5.95 -6.84
N LEU A 124 -8.26 -5.18 -7.93
CA LEU A 124 -8.95 -3.90 -7.94
C LEU A 124 -10.42 -4.05 -7.57
N TYR A 125 -11.16 -4.95 -8.22
CA TYR A 125 -12.57 -5.19 -7.89
C TYR A 125 -12.75 -5.60 -6.42
N LYS A 126 -11.85 -6.46 -5.90
CA LYS A 126 -11.85 -6.86 -4.48
C LYS A 126 -11.64 -5.68 -3.54
N MET A 127 -10.70 -4.78 -3.86
CA MET A 127 -10.47 -3.54 -3.10
C MET A 127 -11.70 -2.63 -3.13
N PHE A 128 -12.29 -2.41 -4.31
CA PHE A 128 -13.46 -1.55 -4.45
C PHE A 128 -14.69 -2.08 -3.73
N ALA A 129 -14.95 -3.40 -3.82
CA ALA A 129 -16.00 -4.05 -3.05
C ALA A 129 -15.78 -3.88 -1.54
N PHE A 130 -14.55 -4.08 -1.07
CA PHE A 130 -14.19 -3.87 0.33
C PHE A 130 -14.36 -2.42 0.80
N LEU A 131 -14.09 -1.44 -0.08
CA LEU A 131 -14.31 -0.02 0.17
C LEU A 131 -15.79 0.39 0.03
N ASN A 132 -16.68 -0.52 -0.38
CA ASN A 132 -18.08 -0.26 -0.72
C ASN A 132 -18.23 0.85 -1.77
N VAL A 133 -17.43 0.76 -2.83
CA VAL A 133 -17.33 1.79 -3.87
C VAL A 133 -17.59 1.16 -5.22
N THR A 134 -18.57 1.68 -5.94
CA THR A 134 -18.85 1.20 -7.28
C THR A 134 -17.89 1.79 -8.29
N VAL A 135 -17.32 0.92 -9.12
CA VAL A 135 -16.47 1.28 -10.24
C VAL A 135 -17.06 0.82 -11.56
N ARG A 136 -16.83 1.61 -12.61
CA ARG A 136 -17.21 1.25 -13.97
C ARG A 136 -16.05 0.49 -14.62
N PRO A 137 -16.33 -0.49 -15.49
CA PRO A 137 -15.29 -1.28 -16.15
C PRO A 137 -14.25 -0.42 -16.90
N GLU A 138 -14.64 0.72 -17.47
CA GLU A 138 -13.73 1.61 -18.20
C GLU A 138 -12.68 2.25 -17.29
N MET A 139 -13.01 2.42 -16.01
CA MET A 139 -12.10 3.00 -15.02
C MET A 139 -11.04 1.96 -14.62
N ILE A 140 -11.43 0.70 -14.49
CA ILE A 140 -10.50 -0.42 -14.29
C ILE A 140 -9.58 -0.55 -15.50
N LYS A 141 -10.11 -0.52 -16.72
CA LYS A 141 -9.29 -0.52 -17.95
C LYS A 141 -8.29 0.63 -17.99
N CYS A 142 -8.70 1.83 -17.56
CA CYS A 142 -7.81 2.99 -17.45
C CYS A 142 -6.66 2.74 -16.46
N VAL A 143 -6.93 2.15 -15.29
CA VAL A 143 -5.87 1.77 -14.32
C VAL A 143 -4.90 0.79 -14.96
N ILE A 144 -5.41 -0.26 -15.59
CA ILE A 144 -4.59 -1.33 -16.18
C ILE A 144 -3.69 -0.79 -17.29
N ALA A 145 -4.20 0.16 -18.08
CA ALA A 145 -3.46 0.83 -19.14
C ALA A 145 -2.37 1.77 -18.60
N ASN A 146 -2.52 2.29 -17.38
CA ASN A 146 -1.60 3.26 -16.76
C ASN A 146 -0.88 2.69 -15.52
N ARG A 147 -0.85 1.36 -15.37
CA ARG A 147 -0.45 0.67 -14.12
C ARG A 147 0.99 0.93 -13.68
N ASP A 148 1.87 1.23 -14.62
CA ASP A 148 3.29 1.45 -14.33
C ASP A 148 3.57 2.87 -13.80
N GLY A 149 2.72 3.85 -14.13
CA GLY A 149 2.87 5.24 -13.68
C GLY A 149 4.25 5.87 -13.99
N VAL A 150 4.50 7.04 -13.41
CA VAL A 150 5.79 7.78 -13.55
C VAL A 150 6.80 7.44 -12.44
N PHE A 151 6.37 6.63 -11.46
CA PHE A 151 7.17 6.29 -10.27
C PHE A 151 7.81 4.89 -10.33
N LYS A 152 7.66 4.17 -11.45
CA LYS A 152 8.26 2.86 -11.65
C LYS A 152 9.77 2.97 -11.80
N ARG A 153 10.49 2.26 -10.94
CA ARG A 153 11.93 2.08 -11.08
C ARG A 153 12.20 1.02 -12.15
N PRO A 154 13.15 1.24 -13.08
CA PRO A 154 13.59 0.20 -14.01
C PRO A 154 14.06 -1.06 -13.26
N PRO A 155 13.86 -2.26 -13.82
CA PRO A 155 14.42 -3.47 -13.23
C PRO A 155 15.96 -3.42 -13.28
N ARG A 156 16.61 -3.84 -12.19
CA ARG A 156 18.06 -4.04 -12.14
C ARG A 156 18.39 -5.32 -11.40
N LEU A 157 19.19 -6.16 -12.06
CA LEU A 157 19.79 -7.33 -11.45
C LEU A 157 21.10 -6.95 -10.76
N LEU A 158 21.31 -7.52 -9.57
CA LEU A 158 22.61 -7.46 -8.90
C LEU A 158 23.44 -8.66 -9.38
N PRO A 159 24.74 -8.47 -9.68
CA PRO A 159 25.60 -9.56 -10.12
C PRO A 159 26.04 -10.49 -8.97
N PHE A 160 25.49 -10.31 -7.78
CA PHE A 160 25.79 -11.08 -6.57
C PHE A 160 24.51 -11.27 -5.74
N ASP A 161 24.52 -12.24 -4.83
CA ASP A 161 23.43 -12.43 -3.86
C ASP A 161 23.59 -11.44 -2.68
N PRO A 162 22.72 -10.42 -2.54
CA PRO A 162 22.80 -9.49 -1.43
C PRO A 162 22.50 -10.17 -0.07
N PHE A 163 21.84 -11.32 -0.03
CA PHE A 163 21.47 -12.00 1.22
C PHE A 163 22.48 -13.06 1.69
N SER A 164 23.63 -13.15 1.01
CA SER A 164 24.70 -14.11 1.31
C SER A 164 25.47 -13.82 2.61
N ALA A 165 25.35 -12.62 3.18
CA ALA A 165 26.08 -12.20 4.37
C ALA A 165 25.80 -13.09 5.61
N SER A 166 26.84 -13.37 6.41
CA SER A 166 26.73 -14.08 7.68
C SER A 166 26.40 -13.14 8.86
N LEU A 167 25.56 -13.62 9.77
CA LEU A 167 25.14 -13.00 11.04
C LEU A 167 25.63 -13.85 12.23
N GLY A 168 26.89 -14.29 12.19
CA GLY A 168 27.46 -15.21 13.17
C GLY A 168 27.09 -16.65 12.82
N ASN A 169 26.19 -17.27 13.59
CA ASN A 169 25.83 -18.68 13.43
C ASN A 169 24.73 -18.94 12.37
N TYR A 170 24.21 -17.89 11.73
CA TYR A 170 23.18 -17.99 10.68
C TYR A 170 23.42 -16.98 9.56
N SER A 171 22.86 -17.22 8.38
CA SER A 171 22.92 -16.26 7.26
C SER A 171 21.79 -15.22 7.35
N LEU A 172 22.03 -14.05 6.75
CA LEU A 172 21.02 -13.01 6.58
C LEU A 172 19.77 -13.56 5.87
N ARG A 173 19.97 -14.39 4.84
CA ARG A 173 18.87 -15.11 4.17
C ARG A 173 18.01 -15.91 5.15
N LYS A 174 18.61 -16.72 6.03
CA LYS A 174 17.86 -17.51 7.03
C LYS A 174 17.11 -16.61 8.01
N PHE A 175 17.68 -15.46 8.37
CA PHE A 175 17.01 -14.50 9.25
C PHE A 175 15.77 -13.88 8.58
N VAL A 176 15.89 -13.43 7.34
CA VAL A 176 14.76 -12.88 6.55
C VAL A 176 13.68 -13.95 6.35
N GLU A 177 14.09 -15.17 6.04
CA GLU A 177 13.18 -16.30 5.84
C GLU A 177 12.39 -16.63 7.12
N ARG A 178 13.04 -16.59 8.29
CA ARG A 178 12.35 -16.78 9.57
C ARG A 178 11.27 -15.73 9.81
N GLN A 179 11.55 -14.46 9.52
CA GLN A 179 10.54 -13.40 9.64
C GLN A 179 9.39 -13.61 8.65
N ARG A 180 9.70 -14.01 7.41
CA ARG A 180 8.69 -14.33 6.39
C ARG A 180 7.73 -15.41 6.86
N VAL A 181 8.25 -16.52 7.39
CA VAL A 181 7.45 -17.64 7.90
C VAL A 181 6.55 -17.20 9.04
N ILE A 182 7.08 -16.45 10.02
CA ILE A 182 6.30 -15.93 11.16
C ILE A 182 5.09 -15.13 10.66
N VAL A 183 5.32 -14.19 9.75
CA VAL A 183 4.28 -13.32 9.22
C VAL A 183 3.26 -14.10 8.38
N TYR A 184 3.72 -15.00 7.51
CA TYR A 184 2.82 -15.71 6.60
C TYR A 184 1.93 -16.72 7.35
N GLU A 185 2.46 -17.35 8.39
CA GLU A 185 1.66 -18.20 9.29
C GLU A 185 0.63 -17.36 10.07
N ALA A 186 0.99 -16.16 10.54
CA ALA A 186 0.04 -15.26 11.19
C ALA A 186 -1.08 -14.81 10.23
N ILE A 187 -0.75 -14.46 8.99
CA ILE A 187 -1.74 -14.13 7.94
C ILE A 187 -2.68 -15.31 7.71
N LYS A 188 -2.12 -16.51 7.54
CA LYS A 188 -2.91 -17.73 7.31
C LYS A 188 -3.89 -17.99 8.45
N ARG A 189 -3.48 -17.79 9.70
CA ARG A 189 -4.38 -17.90 10.87
C ARG A 189 -5.52 -16.89 10.82
N VAL A 190 -5.24 -15.63 10.49
CA VAL A 190 -6.28 -14.59 10.36
C VAL A 190 -7.25 -14.93 9.22
N GLN A 191 -6.74 -15.30 8.05
CA GLN A 191 -7.55 -15.61 6.88
C GLN A 191 -8.43 -16.86 7.08
N ASN A 192 -7.96 -17.85 7.84
CA ASN A 192 -8.71 -19.05 8.17
C ASN A 192 -9.71 -18.85 9.32
N SER A 193 -9.72 -17.69 9.98
CA SER A 193 -10.70 -17.41 11.03
C SER A 193 -12.12 -17.36 10.46
N ALA A 194 -13.09 -17.84 11.25
CA ALA A 194 -14.50 -17.79 10.87
C ALA A 194 -14.95 -16.34 10.61
N ASN A 195 -14.49 -15.38 11.43
CA ASN A 195 -14.81 -13.96 11.28
C ASN A 195 -14.37 -13.41 9.92
N TYR A 196 -13.12 -13.66 9.52
CA TYR A 196 -12.61 -13.22 8.22
C TYR A 196 -13.38 -13.88 7.08
N THR A 197 -13.53 -15.20 7.14
CA THR A 197 -14.20 -15.98 6.08
C THR A 197 -15.66 -15.55 5.89
N ASN A 198 -16.39 -15.35 6.99
CA ASN A 198 -17.79 -14.93 6.95
C ASN A 198 -17.93 -13.51 6.40
N TYR A 199 -17.08 -12.58 6.83
CA TYR A 199 -17.11 -11.20 6.33
C TYR A 199 -16.97 -11.15 4.80
N PHE A 200 -15.97 -11.83 4.24
CA PHE A 200 -15.76 -11.83 2.79
C PHE A 200 -16.86 -12.59 2.05
N ARG A 201 -17.38 -13.69 2.60
CA ARG A 201 -18.53 -14.40 2.02
C ARG A 201 -19.75 -13.47 1.87
N GLU A 202 -20.08 -12.70 2.91
CA GLU A 202 -21.23 -11.80 2.85
C GLU A 202 -21.00 -10.56 2.00
N MET A 203 -19.78 -10.04 1.97
CA MET A 203 -19.40 -8.96 1.06
C MET A 203 -19.68 -9.37 -0.41
N PHE A 204 -19.26 -10.57 -0.83
CA PHE A 204 -19.49 -11.04 -2.20
C PHE A 204 -20.96 -11.39 -2.50
N ARG A 205 -21.80 -11.67 -1.50
CA ARG A 205 -23.25 -11.84 -1.71
C ARG A 205 -23.98 -10.51 -1.93
N THR A 206 -23.55 -9.45 -1.27
CA THR A 206 -24.25 -8.15 -1.24
C THR A 206 -23.86 -7.18 -2.37
N THR A 207 -22.68 -7.34 -2.98
CA THR A 207 -22.13 -6.40 -3.99
C THR A 207 -22.80 -6.50 -5.39
N ARG A 208 -24.00 -7.07 -5.52
CA ARG A 208 -24.73 -7.19 -6.81
C ARG A 208 -25.56 -5.96 -7.20
N ALA A 209 -25.43 -4.82 -6.51
CA ALA A 209 -26.28 -3.66 -6.76
C ALA A 209 -25.56 -2.30 -6.70
N SER A 210 -25.91 -1.46 -7.68
CA SER A 210 -25.83 0.01 -7.74
C SER A 210 -24.57 0.65 -8.33
N THR A 211 -24.80 1.49 -9.35
CA THR A 211 -23.86 2.27 -10.16
C THR A 211 -23.93 3.77 -9.85
N ARG A 212 -22.78 4.42 -9.61
CA ARG A 212 -22.43 5.76 -10.16
C ARG A 212 -20.99 6.18 -9.83
N HIS A 213 -20.38 6.80 -10.85
CA HIS A 213 -19.17 7.64 -10.95
C HIS A 213 -18.08 7.50 -9.91
N LEU A 214 -16.79 7.39 -10.34
CA LEU A 214 -15.60 8.11 -9.79
C LEU A 214 -14.31 7.99 -10.63
N LYS A 215 -13.73 9.13 -11.00
CA LYS A 215 -12.31 9.22 -11.38
C LYS A 215 -11.47 9.48 -10.11
N ASN A 216 -10.25 8.93 -10.05
CA ASN A 216 -9.15 9.20 -9.09
C ASN A 216 -8.81 8.19 -7.96
N VAL A 217 -9.35 6.96 -7.94
CA VAL A 217 -8.77 5.85 -7.11
C VAL A 217 -7.53 5.21 -7.78
N ILE A 218 -7.30 5.59 -9.03
CA ILE A 218 -6.33 5.00 -9.97
C ILE A 218 -4.87 5.26 -9.56
N ASN A 219 -4.57 6.46 -9.06
CA ASN A 219 -3.17 6.90 -8.90
C ASN A 219 -2.44 6.20 -7.75
N VAL A 220 -3.14 5.88 -6.65
CA VAL A 220 -2.57 5.08 -5.57
C VAL A 220 -2.22 3.71 -6.09
N ILE A 221 -3.14 3.00 -6.73
CA ILE A 221 -2.88 1.63 -7.17
C ILE A 221 -1.87 1.58 -8.33
N SER A 222 -1.84 2.57 -9.23
CA SER A 222 -0.80 2.66 -10.27
C SER A 222 0.59 3.06 -9.74
N SER A 223 0.71 3.66 -8.55
CA SER A 223 2.03 3.80 -7.90
C SER A 223 2.49 2.52 -7.19
N PHE A 224 1.64 1.50 -7.08
CA PHE A 224 1.90 0.29 -6.28
C PHE A 224 1.90 -1.01 -7.08
N VAL A 225 1.60 -0.98 -8.38
CA VAL A 225 1.44 -2.21 -9.19
C VAL A 225 2.38 -2.15 -10.39
N GLY A 226 3.67 -2.04 -10.08
CA GLY A 226 4.74 -2.15 -11.04
C GLY A 226 5.06 -3.61 -11.39
N ASP A 227 4.64 -4.01 -12.58
CA ASP A 227 5.12 -5.10 -13.45
C ASP A 227 4.84 -6.59 -13.17
N ASN A 228 4.41 -7.25 -14.26
CA ASN A 228 3.98 -8.64 -14.45
C ASN A 228 5.11 -9.56 -14.97
N THR A 229 6.38 -9.22 -14.70
CA THR A 229 7.51 -10.06 -15.11
C THR A 229 8.03 -10.86 -13.93
N ALA A 230 7.87 -12.18 -14.01
CA ALA A 230 8.55 -13.14 -13.17
C ALA A 230 10.07 -13.03 -13.36
N ASP A 231 10.74 -12.16 -12.61
CA ASP A 231 12.14 -12.37 -12.21
C ASP A 231 12.55 -11.39 -11.09
N ASN A 232 13.74 -11.57 -10.56
CA ASN A 232 14.41 -10.89 -9.42
C ASN A 232 14.50 -9.33 -9.43
N SER A 233 13.51 -8.60 -9.94
CA SER A 233 13.53 -7.15 -10.07
C SER A 233 13.12 -6.40 -8.78
N THR A 234 13.78 -5.26 -8.54
CA THR A 234 13.74 -4.45 -7.28
C THR A 234 12.94 -3.16 -7.42
N THR A 235 11.83 -3.25 -8.16
CA THR A 235 11.20 -2.14 -8.88
C THR A 235 10.30 -1.21 -8.07
N ASP A 236 9.99 -1.51 -6.81
CA ASP A 236 8.94 -0.76 -6.11
C ASP A 236 9.24 -0.44 -4.66
N SER A 237 9.09 0.82 -4.24
CA SER A 237 9.88 1.47 -3.19
C SER A 237 9.51 1.11 -1.76
N ASP A 238 8.62 0.14 -1.57
CA ASP A 238 7.64 0.25 -0.52
C ASP A 238 7.52 -1.09 0.26
N ILE A 239 7.81 -1.02 1.58
CA ILE A 239 8.11 -2.17 2.47
C ILE A 239 6.90 -3.07 2.73
N SER A 240 5.77 -2.42 3.00
CA SER A 240 4.41 -2.91 3.27
C SER A 240 3.61 -1.65 3.59
N PHE A 241 2.37 -1.56 3.12
CA PHE A 241 1.54 -0.39 3.38
C PHE A 241 0.16 -0.81 3.76
N ALA A 242 -0.51 0.07 4.47
CA ALA A 242 -1.91 -0.09 4.68
C ALA A 242 -2.68 1.17 4.29
N LEU A 243 -3.87 0.90 3.79
CA LEU A 243 -4.73 1.81 3.05
C LEU A 243 -6.10 1.80 3.75
N PHE A 244 -6.54 2.95 4.26
CA PHE A 244 -7.61 3.00 5.25
C PHE A 244 -8.71 4.00 4.96
N THR A 245 -9.95 3.70 5.35
CA THR A 245 -11.01 4.72 5.38
C THR A 245 -11.01 5.44 6.74
N PRO A 246 -10.91 6.78 6.77
CA PRO A 246 -11.04 7.55 8.01
C PRO A 246 -12.40 7.34 8.67
N SER A 247 -12.46 7.35 10.00
CA SER A 247 -13.70 7.15 10.78
C SER A 247 -14.71 8.30 10.74
N TYR A 248 -14.46 9.33 9.93
CA TYR A 248 -15.32 10.52 9.88
C TYR A 248 -16.43 10.32 8.84
N PRO A 249 -17.69 10.66 9.16
CA PRO A 249 -18.77 10.58 8.18
C PRO A 249 -18.44 11.44 6.96
N LEU A 250 -18.55 10.84 5.77
CA LEU A 250 -18.61 11.60 4.53
C LEU A 250 -19.77 12.57 4.67
N LEU A 251 -19.49 13.86 4.77
CA LEU A 251 -20.52 14.89 4.67
C LEU A 251 -21.24 14.67 3.35
N SER A 252 -22.46 14.15 3.45
CA SER A 252 -23.44 14.14 2.39
C SER A 252 -23.56 15.57 1.87
N THR A 253 -22.99 15.83 0.68
CA THR A 253 -23.25 17.08 -0.03
C THR A 253 -24.65 17.00 -0.63
N ASN A 254 -25.66 17.15 0.23
CA ASN A 254 -27.00 17.50 -0.20
C ASN A 254 -27.12 19.03 -0.16
N ALA A 255 -27.35 19.59 -1.34
CA ALA A 255 -28.00 20.87 -1.63
C ALA A 255 -27.63 22.07 -0.74
N ALA A 256 -26.81 22.97 -1.27
CA ALA A 256 -26.90 24.39 -0.94
C ALA A 256 -27.10 25.15 -2.25
N GLU A 257 -28.36 25.53 -2.50
CA GLU A 257 -28.75 26.52 -3.49
C GLU A 257 -27.95 27.81 -3.29
N THR A 258 -27.41 28.31 -4.39
CA THR A 258 -26.94 29.68 -4.57
C THR A 258 -28.00 30.68 -4.11
N ARG A 259 -27.74 31.43 -3.04
CA ARG A 259 -28.28 32.78 -2.85
C ARG A 259 -27.14 33.78 -2.87
N HIS A 260 -27.09 34.52 -3.96
CA HIS A 260 -26.36 35.78 -4.07
C HIS A 260 -26.87 36.75 -2.99
N LEU A 261 -25.95 37.29 -2.18
CA LEU A 261 -26.18 38.51 -1.42
C LEU A 261 -25.08 39.51 -1.79
N HIS A 262 -25.51 40.62 -2.39
CA HIS A 262 -24.73 41.81 -2.72
C HIS A 262 -24.14 42.45 -1.44
N PRO A 263 -22.95 43.07 -1.50
CA PRO A 263 -22.44 43.89 -0.40
C PRO A 263 -23.15 45.25 -0.39
N ARG A 264 -23.68 45.66 0.77
CA ARG A 264 -24.08 47.04 1.05
C ARG A 264 -22.85 47.86 1.43
N GLU A 265 -22.86 49.10 0.95
CA GLU A 265 -21.93 50.20 1.17
C GLU A 265 -21.71 50.49 2.66
N ILE A 266 -20.46 50.82 2.99
CA ILE A 266 -20.04 51.36 4.28
C ILE A 266 -19.87 52.86 4.09
N ASN A 267 -20.64 53.65 4.86
CA ASN A 267 -20.33 55.04 5.19
C ASN A 267 -19.17 55.09 6.17
#